data_AF-A0A6D2G366-F1
#
_entry.id   AF-A0A6D2G366-F1
#
_cell.length_a   1.000
_cell.length_b   1.000
_cell.length_c   1.000
_cell.angle_alpha   90.00
_cell.angle_beta   90.00
_cell.angle_gamma   90.00
#
_symmetry.space_group_name_H-M   'P 1'
#
loop_
_entity.id
_entity.type
_entity.pdbx_description
1 polymer ?
#
loop_
_entity_poly.entity_id
_entity_poly.type
_entity_poly.pdbx_seq_one_letter_code
_entity_poly.pdbx_strand_id
1 'polypeptide(L)'
;MFDIFGFSRGAAAARHFANRIQSEDRAIINAISAGMGKISYRGAPAGKTRFLGIMDTVAAVGTLANGLDPHSADTGNVNIHLRPGVAQKVFHLTALHECRYNFALNSVAPAWPELALPGVHSDIGGGYLPQLREDLFLTRPQVDTLPQNQSGAQSHIYPQTMAQLQVLEHSPAIMPIIRTNAITPEVWEDDFAHLIVTASRRNVPLPP
;
A
#
# COMPACT_ATOMS: atom_id res chain seq x y z
N MET A 1 7.06 -9.25 28.23
CA MET A 1 5.92 -9.61 27.35
C MET A 1 5.82 -8.51 26.32
N PHE A 2 5.59 -8.85 25.05
CA PHE A 2 5.61 -7.90 23.93
C PHE A 2 4.22 -7.68 23.36
N ASP A 3 3.93 -6.42 23.04
CA ASP A 3 2.87 -6.05 22.11
C ASP A 3 3.52 -5.38 20.92
N ILE A 4 3.32 -5.98 19.76
CA ILE A 4 4.05 -5.64 18.55
C ILE A 4 3.06 -5.04 17.57
N PHE A 5 3.39 -3.87 17.05
CA PHE A 5 2.60 -3.17 16.07
C PHE A 5 3.41 -2.86 14.84
N GLY A 6 2.76 -2.89 13.69
CA GLY A 6 3.42 -2.51 12.45
C GLY A 6 2.42 -2.20 11.35
N PHE A 7 2.77 -1.21 10.53
CA PHE A 7 2.06 -0.85 9.32
C PHE A 7 2.94 -1.11 8.10
N SER A 8 2.38 -1.61 7.00
CA SER A 8 3.08 -1.77 5.72
C SER A 8 4.29 -2.70 5.86
N ARG A 9 5.48 -2.26 5.44
CA ARG A 9 6.76 -2.96 5.68
C ARG A 9 7.07 -3.10 7.17
N GLY A 10 6.64 -2.15 7.99
CA GLY A 10 6.71 -2.27 9.45
C GLY A 10 5.88 -3.43 9.98
N ALA A 11 4.76 -3.77 9.34
CA ALA A 11 4.00 -4.97 9.67
C ALA A 11 4.75 -6.26 9.29
N ALA A 12 5.46 -6.27 8.16
CA ALA A 12 6.32 -7.40 7.78
C ALA A 12 7.46 -7.58 8.79
N ALA A 13 8.09 -6.49 9.24
CA ALA A 13 9.09 -6.50 10.30
C ALA A 13 8.51 -6.97 11.64
N ALA A 14 7.28 -6.55 11.99
CA ALA A 14 6.58 -6.98 13.20
C ALA A 14 6.32 -8.49 13.20
N ARG A 15 5.85 -9.04 12.07
CA ARG A 15 5.65 -10.49 11.89
C ARG A 15 6.98 -11.25 12.03
N HIS A 16 8.04 -10.73 11.40
CA HIS A 16 9.36 -11.32 11.50
C HIS A 16 9.91 -11.29 12.93
N PHE A 17 9.76 -10.17 13.64
CA PHE A 17 10.16 -10.03 15.03
C PHE A 17 9.39 -11.00 15.94
N ALA A 18 8.08 -11.15 15.74
CA ALA A 18 7.28 -12.12 16.49
C ALA A 18 7.73 -13.57 16.25
N ASN A 19 8.11 -13.92 15.02
CA ASN A 19 8.72 -15.22 14.70
C ASN A 19 10.07 -15.43 15.39
N ARG A 20 10.90 -14.38 15.49
CA ARG A 20 12.18 -14.42 16.21
C ARG A 20 11.99 -14.59 17.72
N ILE A 21 10.96 -13.99 18.31
CA ILE A 21 10.57 -14.25 19.70
C ILE A 21 10.15 -15.71 19.87
N GLN A 22 9.28 -16.23 19.00
CA GLN A 22 8.80 -17.61 19.07
C GLN A 22 9.93 -18.65 18.94
N SER A 23 10.96 -18.34 18.16
CA SER A 23 12.13 -19.21 17.94
C SER A 23 13.27 -19.00 18.94
N GLU A 24 13.04 -18.19 20.00
CA GLU A 24 14.01 -17.90 21.04
C GLU A 24 15.35 -17.34 20.50
N ASP A 25 15.26 -16.38 19.58
CA ASP A 25 16.42 -15.78 18.93
C ASP A 25 17.43 -15.19 19.94
N ARG A 26 18.69 -15.63 19.83
CA ARG A 26 19.77 -15.24 20.76
C ARG A 26 20.02 -13.75 20.80
N ALA A 27 19.85 -13.02 19.70
CA ALA A 27 20.05 -11.59 19.69
C ALA A 27 18.96 -10.87 20.51
N ILE A 28 17.73 -11.36 20.48
CA ILE A 28 16.63 -10.83 21.31
C ILE A 28 16.91 -11.13 22.79
N ILE A 29 17.30 -12.36 23.10
CA ILE A 29 17.67 -12.75 24.48
C ILE A 29 18.79 -11.87 25.02
N ASN A 30 19.86 -11.68 24.23
CA ASN A 30 20.99 -10.85 24.61
C ASN A 30 20.59 -9.38 24.78
N ALA A 31 19.74 -8.84 23.90
CA ALA A 31 19.24 -7.47 24.00
C ALA A 31 18.42 -7.25 25.27
N ILE A 32 17.53 -8.20 25.61
CA ILE A 32 16.76 -8.16 26.86
C ILE A 32 17.71 -8.23 28.06
N SER A 33 18.66 -9.18 28.06
CA SER A 33 19.63 -9.34 29.15
C SER A 33 20.49 -8.09 29.35
N ALA A 34 20.94 -7.46 28.26
CA ALA A 34 21.71 -6.22 28.32
C ALA A 34 20.89 -5.05 28.87
N GLY A 35 19.63 -4.91 28.44
CA GLY A 35 18.73 -3.86 28.93
C GLY A 35 18.30 -4.03 30.40
N MET A 36 18.16 -5.28 30.87
CA MET A 36 17.78 -5.58 32.25
C MET A 36 18.95 -5.47 33.25
N GLY A 37 20.19 -5.55 32.77
CA GLY A 37 21.40 -5.45 33.60
C GLY A 37 21.42 -6.48 34.74
N LYS A 38 21.36 -6.02 36.00
CA LYS A 38 21.36 -6.89 37.19
C LYS A 38 19.96 -7.37 37.60
N ILE A 39 18.90 -6.88 36.96
CA ILE A 39 17.53 -7.24 37.33
C ILE A 39 17.23 -8.63 36.79
N SER A 40 16.98 -9.57 37.70
CA SER A 40 16.55 -10.91 37.34
C SER A 40 15.07 -10.89 36.93
N TYR A 41 14.80 -11.27 35.68
CA TYR A 41 13.44 -11.50 35.18
C TYR A 41 13.12 -12.99 35.19
N ARG A 42 11.89 -13.35 35.59
CA ARG A 42 11.37 -14.72 35.51
C ARG A 42 10.40 -14.83 34.33
N GLY A 43 10.75 -15.65 33.34
CA GLY A 43 9.91 -15.95 32.19
C GLY A 43 10.71 -16.53 31.02
N ALA A 44 10.09 -16.57 29.84
CA ALA A 44 10.76 -17.05 28.63
C ALA A 44 11.96 -16.13 28.29
N PRO A 45 13.14 -16.67 27.95
CA PRO A 45 14.36 -15.87 27.73
C PRO A 45 14.21 -14.80 26.66
N ALA A 46 13.49 -15.10 25.57
CA ALA A 46 13.21 -14.15 24.48
C ALA A 46 11.90 -13.37 24.70
N GLY A 47 11.26 -13.50 25.86
CA GLY A 47 9.92 -13.01 26.13
C GLY A 47 8.83 -13.83 25.46
N LYS A 48 7.60 -13.30 25.50
CA LYS A 48 6.42 -13.85 24.79
C LYS A 48 5.65 -12.71 24.16
N THR A 49 5.08 -12.95 22.98
CA THR A 49 4.19 -12.01 22.30
C THR A 49 2.76 -12.18 22.82
N ARG A 50 2.20 -11.12 23.39
CA ARG A 50 0.79 -11.07 23.82
C ARG A 50 -0.09 -10.69 22.64
N PHE A 51 0.15 -9.52 22.04
CA PHE A 51 -0.61 -9.05 20.90
C PHE A 51 0.29 -8.71 19.71
N LEU A 52 -0.14 -9.10 18.51
CA LEU A 52 0.44 -8.68 17.23
C LEU A 52 -0.65 -7.96 16.43
N GLY A 53 -0.60 -6.62 16.44
CA GLY A 53 -1.52 -5.77 15.70
C GLY A 53 -0.85 -5.27 14.43
N ILE A 54 -1.31 -5.71 13.27
CA ILE A 54 -0.71 -5.34 11.99
C ILE A 54 -1.71 -4.65 11.08
N MET A 55 -1.20 -3.71 10.28
CA MET A 55 -1.99 -2.95 9.32
C MET A 55 -1.36 -3.09 7.93
N ASP A 56 -2.19 -3.50 6.98
CA ASP A 56 -1.93 -3.56 5.54
C ASP A 56 -0.52 -4.03 5.18
N THR A 57 -0.19 -5.26 5.58
CA THR A 57 1.17 -5.80 5.46
C THR A 57 1.61 -5.89 4.00
N VAL A 58 2.68 -5.18 3.66
CA VAL A 58 3.37 -5.28 2.36
C VAL A 58 4.80 -5.69 2.63
N ALA A 59 5.18 -6.89 2.19
CA ALA A 59 6.48 -7.46 2.50
C ALA A 59 7.60 -7.06 1.52
N ALA A 60 7.26 -6.78 0.26
CA ALA A 60 8.17 -6.27 -0.75
C ALA A 60 7.50 -5.19 -1.60
N VAL A 61 8.20 -4.08 -1.82
CA VAL A 61 7.99 -3.22 -3.01
C VAL A 61 8.93 -3.78 -4.05
N GLY A 62 8.48 -4.02 -5.28
CA GLY A 62 9.33 -4.54 -6.36
C GLY A 62 10.63 -3.74 -6.47
N THR A 63 11.70 -4.25 -5.85
CA THR A 63 13.05 -3.74 -5.98
C THR A 63 13.68 -4.45 -7.17
N LEU A 64 14.57 -3.75 -7.88
CA LEU A 64 15.26 -4.23 -9.08
C LEU A 64 15.99 -5.59 -8.89
N ALA A 65 16.14 -6.06 -7.66
CA ALA A 65 16.70 -7.36 -7.31
C ALA A 65 15.75 -8.56 -7.55
N ASN A 66 14.42 -8.36 -7.58
CA ASN A 66 13.42 -9.44 -7.71
C ASN A 66 12.78 -9.54 -9.11
N GLY A 67 13.45 -9.06 -10.17
CA GLY A 67 13.04 -9.33 -11.54
C GLY A 67 11.67 -8.75 -11.95
N LEU A 68 11.25 -7.62 -11.35
CA LEU A 68 10.01 -6.90 -11.68
C LEU A 68 8.69 -7.65 -11.38
N ASP A 69 8.73 -8.75 -10.61
CA ASP A 69 7.52 -9.45 -10.17
C ASP A 69 7.30 -9.39 -8.64
N PRO A 70 6.54 -8.40 -8.13
CA PRO A 70 6.11 -8.32 -6.74
C PRO A 70 5.13 -9.44 -6.32
N HIS A 71 4.73 -10.36 -7.20
CA HIS A 71 4.06 -11.62 -6.82
C HIS A 71 5.01 -12.72 -6.39
N SER A 72 6.33 -12.53 -6.49
CA SER A 72 7.26 -13.45 -5.84
C SER A 72 7.15 -13.27 -4.32
N ALA A 73 6.71 -14.33 -3.63
CA ALA A 73 6.72 -14.45 -2.17
C ALA A 73 8.15 -14.44 -1.56
N ASP A 74 9.15 -13.98 -2.31
CA ASP A 74 10.53 -13.86 -1.90
C ASP A 74 10.72 -12.55 -1.12
N THR A 75 10.43 -12.63 0.16
CA THR A 75 10.67 -11.58 1.15
C THR A 75 12.13 -11.55 1.62
N GLY A 76 13.05 -12.18 0.89
CA GLY A 76 14.43 -12.41 1.33
C GLY A 76 14.46 -13.17 2.66
N ASN A 77 15.32 -12.75 3.60
CA ASN A 77 15.43 -13.35 4.93
C ASN A 77 14.26 -13.00 5.89
N VAL A 78 13.22 -12.28 5.43
CA VAL A 78 12.12 -11.82 6.29
C VAL A 78 11.02 -12.88 6.37
N ASN A 79 11.06 -13.71 7.41
CA ASN A 79 9.98 -14.66 7.69
C ASN A 79 8.69 -13.95 8.18
N ILE A 80 7.70 -13.84 7.29
CA ILE A 80 6.38 -13.26 7.60
C ILE A 80 5.31 -14.30 7.98
N HIS A 81 5.57 -15.60 7.90
CA HIS A 81 4.56 -16.63 8.19
C HIS A 81 4.25 -16.71 9.68
N LEU A 82 2.97 -16.63 10.07
CA LEU A 82 2.56 -16.59 11.47
C LEU A 82 2.02 -17.95 11.93
N ARG A 83 2.90 -18.77 12.54
CA ARG A 83 2.51 -20.09 13.05
C ARG A 83 1.71 -20.00 14.36
N PRO A 84 0.89 -21.01 14.70
CA PRO A 84 0.25 -21.09 16.00
C PRO A 84 1.24 -20.90 17.14
N GLY A 85 0.87 -20.09 18.14
CA GLY A 85 1.73 -19.75 19.28
C GLY A 85 2.70 -18.59 19.05
N VAL A 86 2.73 -17.97 17.86
CA VAL A 86 3.58 -16.79 17.59
C VAL A 86 3.19 -15.58 18.45
N ALA A 87 1.89 -15.47 18.77
CA ALA A 87 1.31 -14.52 19.71
C ALA A 87 0.05 -15.11 20.35
N GLN A 88 -0.36 -14.57 21.50
CA GLN A 88 -1.65 -14.96 22.11
C GLN A 88 -2.83 -14.48 21.29
N LYS A 89 -2.70 -13.30 20.66
CA LYS A 89 -3.68 -12.70 19.76
C LYS A 89 -2.98 -12.04 18.59
N VAL A 90 -3.49 -12.27 17.39
CA VAL A 90 -3.09 -11.57 16.17
C VAL A 90 -4.34 -10.92 15.59
N PHE A 91 -4.22 -9.70 15.09
CA PHE A 91 -5.29 -9.01 14.38
C PHE A 91 -4.71 -8.18 13.24
N HIS A 92 -5.28 -8.30 12.05
CA HIS A 92 -4.81 -7.62 10.86
C HIS A 92 -5.90 -6.75 10.25
N LEU A 93 -5.66 -5.45 10.14
CA LEU A 93 -6.47 -4.53 9.34
C LEU A 93 -5.94 -4.44 7.91
N THR A 94 -6.79 -4.54 6.89
CA THR A 94 -6.38 -4.49 5.47
C THR A 94 -7.12 -3.40 4.71
N ALA A 95 -6.47 -2.84 3.68
CA ALA A 95 -7.04 -1.81 2.84
C ALA A 95 -7.90 -2.44 1.72
N LEU A 96 -9.19 -2.13 1.70
CA LEU A 96 -10.12 -2.69 0.72
C LEU A 96 -9.92 -2.14 -0.70
N HIS A 97 -9.48 -0.89 -0.82
CA HIS A 97 -9.39 -0.18 -2.11
C HIS A 97 -7.94 0.00 -2.59
N GLU A 98 -6.95 -0.60 -1.93
CA GLU A 98 -5.56 -0.55 -2.39
C GLU A 98 -5.37 -1.42 -3.63
N CYS A 99 -5.14 -0.79 -4.78
CA CYS A 99 -5.01 -1.46 -6.07
C CYS A 99 -3.64 -1.26 -6.74
N ARG A 100 -2.67 -0.63 -6.06
CA ARG A 100 -1.33 -0.42 -6.65
C ARG A 100 -0.57 -1.74 -6.69
N TYR A 101 0.01 -2.02 -7.85
CA TYR A 101 0.83 -3.21 -8.11
C TYR A 101 1.94 -3.44 -7.07
N ASN A 102 2.59 -2.37 -6.62
CA ASN A 102 3.70 -2.45 -5.66
C ASN A 102 3.27 -2.60 -4.18
N PHE A 103 1.97 -2.67 -3.91
CA PHE A 103 1.39 -2.76 -2.57
C PHE A 103 0.61 -4.08 -2.40
N ALA A 104 1.26 -5.19 -2.76
CA ALA A 104 0.66 -6.51 -2.63
C ALA A 104 0.45 -6.90 -1.16
N LEU A 105 -0.81 -7.07 -0.77
CA LEU A 105 -1.20 -7.47 0.57
C LEU A 105 -0.70 -8.88 0.92
N ASN A 106 -0.06 -9.00 2.07
CA ASN A 106 0.31 -10.28 2.67
C ASN A 106 -0.72 -10.66 3.75
N SER A 107 -1.78 -11.34 3.34
CA SER A 107 -2.89 -11.75 4.22
C SER A 107 -2.44 -12.72 5.32
N VAL A 108 -3.17 -12.73 6.44
CA VAL A 108 -3.07 -13.71 7.52
C VAL A 108 -4.32 -14.60 7.62
N ALA A 109 -5.34 -14.33 6.81
CA ALA A 109 -6.52 -15.17 6.71
C ALA A 109 -6.18 -16.52 6.04
N PRO A 110 -6.91 -17.61 6.37
CA PRO A 110 -7.91 -17.71 7.42
C PRO A 110 -7.31 -18.01 8.81
N ALA A 111 -5.98 -18.12 8.93
CA ALA A 111 -5.31 -18.59 10.13
C ALA A 111 -5.45 -17.63 11.33
N TRP A 112 -5.56 -16.33 11.06
CA TRP A 112 -5.75 -15.29 12.06
C TRP A 112 -6.87 -14.32 11.65
N PRO A 113 -7.53 -13.65 12.62
CA PRO A 113 -8.52 -12.63 12.33
C PRO A 113 -7.95 -11.50 11.46
N GLU A 114 -8.65 -11.25 10.34
CA GLU A 114 -8.36 -10.20 9.37
C GLU A 114 -9.64 -9.43 9.07
N LEU A 115 -9.56 -8.09 9.06
CA LEU A 115 -10.68 -7.20 8.79
C LEU A 115 -10.30 -6.21 7.69
N ALA A 116 -10.96 -6.31 6.55
CA ALA A 116 -10.87 -5.31 5.49
C ALA A 116 -11.70 -4.07 5.85
N LEU A 117 -11.07 -2.91 5.76
CA LEU A 117 -11.70 -1.61 6.00
C LEU A 117 -11.70 -0.77 4.71
N PRO A 118 -12.73 0.09 4.51
CA PRO A 118 -12.75 1.04 3.41
C PRO A 118 -11.53 1.98 3.46
N GLY A 119 -10.84 2.12 2.34
CA GLY A 119 -9.68 3.00 2.19
C GLY A 119 -8.55 2.35 1.42
N VAL A 120 -7.54 3.14 1.06
CA VAL A 120 -6.26 2.69 0.50
C VAL A 120 -5.22 2.52 1.61
N HIS A 121 -4.00 2.08 1.27
CA HIS A 121 -2.96 1.70 2.23
C HIS A 121 -2.76 2.65 3.42
N SER A 122 -2.61 3.94 3.14
CA SER A 122 -2.36 4.97 4.16
C SER A 122 -3.64 5.52 4.81
N ASP A 123 -4.83 5.16 4.33
CA ASP A 123 -6.07 5.39 5.08
C ASP A 123 -6.17 4.44 6.28
N ILE A 124 -5.60 3.24 6.15
CA ILE A 124 -5.57 2.24 7.23
C ILE A 124 -4.39 2.47 8.17
N GLY A 125 -3.20 2.69 7.61
CA GLY A 125 -1.98 2.89 8.41
C GLY A 125 -1.71 4.30 8.87
N GLY A 126 -2.44 5.28 8.33
CA GLY A 126 -2.15 6.69 8.48
C GLY A 126 -1.01 7.18 7.58
N GLY A 127 -0.65 8.45 7.72
CA GLY A 127 0.44 9.10 6.99
C GLY A 127 -0.01 10.11 5.94
N TYR A 128 -1.32 10.22 5.67
CA TYR A 128 -1.87 11.36 4.96
C TYR A 128 -1.95 12.59 5.87
N LEU A 129 -1.77 13.78 5.28
CA LEU A 129 -2.10 15.03 5.94
C LEU A 129 -3.63 15.12 6.14
N PRO A 130 -4.12 15.86 7.15
CA PRO A 130 -5.56 16.03 7.38
C PRO A 130 -6.31 16.55 6.15
N GLN A 131 -5.64 17.35 5.31
CA GLN A 131 -6.13 17.78 4.01
C GLN A 131 -4.99 17.62 3.00
N LEU A 132 -5.27 16.91 1.91
CA LEU A 132 -4.35 16.73 0.80
C LEU A 132 -5.09 17.01 -0.50
N ARG A 133 -4.46 17.81 -1.38
CA ARG A 133 -4.91 17.97 -2.76
C ARG A 133 -4.21 16.93 -3.61
N GLU A 134 -5.01 16.20 -4.40
CA GLU A 134 -4.51 15.16 -5.30
C GLU A 134 -4.82 15.56 -6.75
N ASP A 135 -3.76 15.78 -7.53
CA ASP A 135 -3.83 15.96 -8.98
C ASP A 135 -3.11 14.76 -9.61
N LEU A 136 -3.87 13.77 -10.07
CA LEU A 136 -3.36 12.45 -10.47
C LEU A 136 -3.79 12.09 -11.89
N PHE A 137 -2.88 11.49 -12.66
CA PHE A 137 -3.24 10.77 -13.88
C PHE A 137 -3.74 9.38 -13.53
N LEU A 138 -4.96 9.07 -13.94
CA LEU A 138 -5.62 7.79 -13.70
C LEU A 138 -5.40 6.81 -14.85
N THR A 139 -5.03 7.31 -16.02
CA THR A 139 -4.57 6.51 -17.15
C THR A 139 -3.13 6.88 -17.49
N ARG A 140 -2.46 6.01 -18.26
CA ARG A 140 -1.12 6.31 -18.76
C ARG A 140 -1.24 7.47 -19.76
N PRO A 141 -0.51 8.59 -19.57
CA PRO A 141 -0.51 9.67 -20.56
C PRO A 141 -0.03 9.15 -21.92
N GLN A 142 -0.78 9.48 -22.95
CA GLN A 142 -0.50 9.13 -24.34
C GLN A 142 -0.14 10.39 -25.13
N VAL A 143 0.67 10.23 -26.18
CA VAL A 143 1.31 11.34 -26.87
C VAL A 143 1.05 11.29 -28.38
N ASP A 144 0.63 12.41 -28.98
CA ASP A 144 0.38 12.57 -30.42
C ASP A 144 1.09 13.80 -31.01
N THR A 145 1.31 13.84 -32.32
CA THR A 145 1.75 15.04 -33.03
C THR A 145 0.66 15.48 -33.99
N LEU A 146 0.11 16.68 -33.77
CA LEU A 146 -0.92 17.26 -34.62
C LEU A 146 -0.39 18.47 -35.40
N PRO A 147 -0.95 18.77 -36.58
CA PRO A 147 -0.79 20.07 -37.21
C PRO A 147 -1.23 21.20 -36.28
N GLN A 148 -0.52 22.33 -36.30
CA GLN A 148 -0.75 23.47 -35.40
C GLN A 148 -2.17 24.07 -35.47
N ASN A 149 -2.94 23.76 -36.51
CA ASN A 149 -4.31 24.21 -36.70
C ASN A 149 -5.39 23.20 -36.25
N GLN A 150 -4.99 22.04 -35.70
CA GLN A 150 -5.91 21.04 -35.15
C GLN A 150 -5.93 21.11 -33.63
N SER A 151 -7.12 21.05 -33.03
CA SER A 151 -7.26 20.99 -31.58
C SER A 151 -6.89 19.59 -31.06
N GLY A 152 -6.28 19.49 -29.89
CA GLY A 152 -5.97 18.20 -29.28
C GLY A 152 -7.16 17.25 -29.05
N ALA A 153 -8.39 17.78 -28.96
CA ALA A 153 -9.62 16.97 -28.91
C ALA A 153 -9.91 16.21 -30.22
N GLN A 154 -9.26 16.62 -31.32
CA GLN A 154 -9.35 15.97 -32.64
C GLN A 154 -8.24 14.91 -32.82
N SER A 155 -7.37 14.71 -31.83
CA SER A 155 -6.36 13.64 -31.87
C SER A 155 -6.99 12.26 -31.95
N HIS A 156 -6.25 11.31 -32.52
CA HIS A 156 -6.65 9.90 -32.53
C HIS A 156 -6.61 9.26 -31.13
N ILE A 157 -5.97 9.94 -30.18
CA ILE A 157 -5.79 9.51 -28.79
C ILE A 157 -6.97 9.93 -27.91
N TYR A 158 -7.58 11.09 -28.17
CA TYR A 158 -8.69 11.59 -27.36
C TYR A 158 -9.86 10.59 -27.25
N PRO A 159 -10.35 9.94 -28.33
CA PRO A 159 -11.36 8.90 -28.21
C PRO A 159 -10.93 7.68 -27.37
N GLN A 160 -9.64 7.32 -27.40
CA GLN A 160 -9.10 6.21 -26.59
C GLN A 160 -9.14 6.56 -25.10
N THR A 161 -8.73 7.78 -24.74
CA THR A 161 -8.82 8.29 -23.37
C THR A 161 -10.27 8.34 -22.88
N MET A 162 -11.20 8.76 -23.73
CA MET A 162 -12.64 8.75 -23.39
C MET A 162 -13.17 7.34 -23.14
N ALA A 163 -12.75 6.35 -23.94
CA ALA A 163 -13.10 4.95 -23.71
C ALA A 163 -12.51 4.43 -22.38
N GLN A 164 -11.27 4.79 -22.04
CA GLN A 164 -10.67 4.44 -20.75
C GLN A 164 -11.40 5.10 -19.58
N LEU A 165 -11.85 6.35 -19.73
CA LEU A 165 -12.64 7.05 -18.71
C LEU A 165 -13.94 6.31 -18.40
N GLN A 166 -14.66 5.85 -19.42
CA GLN A 166 -15.86 5.02 -19.24
C GLN A 166 -15.55 3.72 -18.48
N VAL A 167 -14.41 3.08 -18.75
CA VAL A 167 -14.00 1.87 -17.99
C VAL A 167 -13.72 2.21 -16.53
N LEU A 168 -13.05 3.34 -16.25
CA LEU A 168 -12.78 3.80 -14.89
C LEU A 168 -14.07 4.07 -14.10
N GLU A 169 -15.09 4.68 -14.73
CA GLU A 169 -16.39 4.94 -14.11
C GLU A 169 -17.08 3.68 -13.56
N HIS A 170 -16.79 2.53 -14.15
CA HIS A 170 -17.36 1.24 -13.74
C HIS A 170 -16.41 0.40 -12.88
N SER A 171 -15.21 0.90 -12.56
CA SER A 171 -14.23 0.17 -11.76
C SER A 171 -14.59 0.23 -10.27
N PRO A 172 -14.74 -0.93 -9.58
CA PRO A 172 -15.05 -0.97 -8.16
C PRO A 172 -14.02 -0.25 -7.27
N ALA A 173 -12.76 -0.22 -7.69
CA ALA A 173 -11.67 0.38 -6.93
C ALA A 173 -11.78 1.91 -6.82
N ILE A 174 -12.33 2.57 -7.85
CA ILE A 174 -12.45 4.02 -7.91
C ILE A 174 -13.89 4.51 -7.67
N MET A 175 -14.89 3.61 -7.76
CA MET A 175 -16.30 3.92 -7.54
C MET A 175 -16.57 4.77 -6.26
N PRO A 176 -15.92 4.54 -5.11
CA PRO A 176 -16.10 5.40 -3.93
C PRO A 176 -15.67 6.85 -4.14
N ILE A 177 -14.69 7.09 -5.02
CA ILE A 177 -14.05 8.39 -5.25
C ILE A 177 -14.77 9.18 -6.35
N ILE A 178 -15.29 8.50 -7.39
CA ILE A 178 -15.99 9.13 -8.53
C ILE A 178 -17.26 9.86 -8.12
N ARG A 179 -17.96 9.37 -7.08
CA ARG A 179 -19.19 10.00 -6.60
C ARG A 179 -18.98 11.40 -6.02
N THR A 180 -17.75 11.73 -5.61
CA THR A 180 -17.46 12.98 -4.90
C THR A 180 -16.45 13.87 -5.62
N ASN A 181 -15.88 13.42 -6.74
CA ASN A 181 -14.84 14.15 -7.48
C ASN A 181 -15.07 14.04 -8.99
N ALA A 182 -14.83 15.12 -9.72
CA ALA A 182 -14.83 15.09 -11.18
C ALA A 182 -13.55 14.43 -11.69
N ILE A 183 -13.71 13.43 -12.56
CA ILE A 183 -12.62 12.91 -13.39
C ILE A 183 -12.83 13.47 -14.79
N THR A 184 -11.80 14.07 -15.36
CA THR A 184 -11.89 14.75 -16.65
C THR A 184 -10.80 14.27 -17.60
N PRO A 185 -11.08 14.15 -18.90
CA PRO A 185 -10.02 14.04 -19.89
C PRO A 185 -9.25 15.36 -19.93
N GLU A 186 -7.95 15.30 -19.78
CA GLU A 186 -7.05 16.43 -19.95
C GLU A 186 -6.25 16.30 -21.23
N VAL A 187 -6.10 17.44 -21.89
CA VAL A 187 -5.32 17.63 -23.11
C VAL A 187 -4.32 18.74 -22.82
N TRP A 188 -3.04 18.45 -23.04
CA TRP A 188 -1.95 19.38 -22.87
C TRP A 188 -1.27 19.59 -24.23
N GLU A 189 -1.11 20.84 -24.62
CA GLU A 189 -0.46 21.28 -25.86
C GLU A 189 0.85 22.00 -25.46
N ASP A 190 1.99 21.60 -26.03
CA ASP A 190 3.26 22.31 -25.89
C ASP A 190 3.75 22.72 -27.30
N ASP A 191 4.03 24.01 -27.46
CA ASP A 191 4.45 24.63 -28.73
C ASP A 191 5.82 24.12 -29.22
N PHE A 192 6.58 23.45 -28.36
CA PHE A 192 7.92 22.91 -28.67
C PHE A 192 7.99 21.37 -28.71
N ALA A 193 6.93 20.64 -28.31
CA ALA A 193 6.81 19.18 -28.48
C ALA A 193 5.38 18.65 -28.25
N HIS A 194 5.04 17.58 -28.97
CA HIS A 194 3.91 16.64 -28.86
C HIS A 194 2.75 16.89 -27.85
N LEU A 195 1.53 16.72 -28.33
CA LEU A 195 0.28 16.68 -27.55
C LEU A 195 0.29 15.56 -26.51
N ILE A 196 -0.05 15.83 -25.25
CA ILE A 196 -0.22 14.80 -24.21
C ILE A 196 -1.70 14.73 -23.81
N VAL A 197 -2.32 13.56 -23.93
CA VAL A 197 -3.71 13.30 -23.53
C VAL A 197 -3.77 12.25 -22.43
N THR A 198 -4.54 12.51 -21.39
CA THR A 198 -4.62 11.65 -20.20
C THR A 198 -5.90 11.90 -19.41
N ALA A 199 -6.45 10.88 -18.74
CA ALA A 199 -7.52 11.09 -17.79
C ALA A 199 -6.91 11.57 -16.47
N SER A 200 -7.33 12.74 -15.99
CA SER A 200 -6.83 13.32 -14.75
C SER A 200 -7.95 13.50 -13.73
N ARG A 201 -7.54 13.57 -12.46
CA ARG A 201 -8.36 14.10 -11.38
C ARG A 201 -7.86 15.50 -11.04
N ARG A 202 -8.78 16.44 -10.90
CA ARG A 202 -8.58 17.73 -10.18
C ARG A 202 -9.65 17.86 -9.10
N ASN A 203 -9.26 18.26 -7.90
CA ASN A 203 -10.26 18.68 -6.90
C ASN A 203 -10.93 19.97 -7.38
N VAL A 204 -12.26 19.95 -7.53
CA VAL A 204 -13.06 21.18 -7.67
C VAL A 204 -13.13 21.81 -6.27
N PRO A 205 -12.84 23.11 -6.10
CA PRO A 205 -13.00 23.75 -4.80
C PRO A 205 -14.45 23.60 -4.33
N LEU A 206 -14.64 23.20 -3.07
CA LEU A 206 -15.96 23.25 -2.45
C LEU A 206 -16.45 24.71 -2.49
N PRO A 207 -17.71 24.97 -2.87
CA PRO A 207 -18.26 26.31 -2.77
C PRO A 207 -18.20 26.79 -1.30
N PRO A 208 -18.02 28.11 -1.09
CA PRO A 208 -17.82 28.70 0.23
C PRO A 208 -18.99 28.45 1.20
#